data_AF-A0A812X233-F1
#
_entry.id   AF-A0A812X233-F1
#
_cell.length_a   1.000
_cell.length_b   1.000
_cell.length_c   1.000
_cell.angle_alpha   90.00
_cell.angle_beta   90.00
_cell.angle_gamma   90.00
#
_symmetry.space_group_name_H-M   'P 1'
#
loop_
_entity.id
_entity.type
_entity.pdbx_description
1 polymer ?
#
loop_
_entity_poly.entity_id
_entity_poly.type
_entity_poly.pdbx_seq_one_letter_code
_entity_poly.pdbx_strand_id
1 'polypeptide(L)'
;MDEILHDTWKIMSSILQEAVHAETITGVMVDRVAQLSHKVLMDLDIVVHQTEQAAYSSSHSSDAYLVELASQQEMLLFKMSVEASLVLYGIQVHENWLELNASRATFAATHTMLLHGTEATNSTPQLPKQRDVCMLSRMREVGDAFAQLEQSALNVAFGNRSELEELAALSSGALVKTESMADALLHGFSSCDNSTQLLPVDQWLALHQSAAAVAQWTLRATCTSLLQDHGRGEANLEAHIAKLDGAFQRLLFGSFSPRVPAPPSQVLLDDIFATVSPAMSSFKDAVGAQDMLRLVAAGDSLRQGAEEAQARYLREAQLQHPAWPGPRVDVVTRAMTEASTVFLAALREVSQRSGAGELEAAVAKFERLHRQAKEGGGGLEPVPVARKDISEQWDRVDQAWDAFRDQVLNAASEDLWRAEESLEGLLAELSASVSLYSQEDEEQVAGFPYTTPGENCTFWCYAVRV
;
A
#
# COMPACT_ATOMS: atom_id res chain seq x y z
N MET A 1 -27.00 17.30 -33.84
CA MET A 1 -25.70 17.09 -33.17
C MET A 1 -24.80 16.26 -34.08
N ASP A 2 -25.33 15.17 -34.64
CA ASP A 2 -24.63 14.24 -35.54
C ASP A 2 -23.84 14.90 -36.69
N GLU A 3 -24.39 15.92 -37.36
CA GLU A 3 -23.72 16.55 -38.51
C GLU A 3 -22.45 17.32 -38.13
N ILE A 4 -22.46 18.03 -36.99
CA ILE A 4 -21.31 18.83 -36.51
C ILE A 4 -20.17 17.92 -36.02
N LEU A 5 -20.52 16.85 -35.29
CA LEU A 5 -19.58 15.86 -34.81
C LEU A 5 -18.90 15.13 -35.97
N HIS A 6 -19.69 14.71 -36.96
CA HIS A 6 -19.20 14.05 -38.17
C HIS A 6 -18.24 14.92 -38.98
N ASP A 7 -18.57 16.20 -39.17
CA ASP A 7 -17.71 17.12 -39.91
C ASP A 7 -16.41 17.42 -39.16
N THR A 8 -16.47 17.59 -37.84
CA THR A 8 -15.26 17.80 -37.02
C THR A 8 -14.36 16.56 -37.05
N TRP A 9 -14.93 15.36 -36.94
CA TRP A 9 -14.20 14.09 -37.06
C TRP A 9 -13.52 13.94 -38.43
N LYS A 10 -14.22 14.25 -39.53
CA LYS A 10 -13.63 14.19 -40.88
C LYS A 10 -12.39 15.09 -41.02
N ILE A 11 -12.47 16.33 -40.51
CA ILE A 11 -11.34 17.27 -40.56
C ILE A 11 -10.17 16.72 -39.75
N MET A 12 -10.42 16.23 -38.53
CA MET A 12 -9.39 15.64 -37.68
C MET A 12 -8.74 14.41 -38.32
N SER A 13 -9.56 13.51 -38.88
CA SER A 13 -9.11 12.31 -39.58
C SER A 13 -8.20 12.63 -40.77
N SER A 14 -8.53 13.66 -41.56
CA SER A 14 -7.68 14.14 -42.65
C SER A 14 -6.30 14.60 -42.15
N ILE A 15 -6.25 15.37 -41.06
CA ILE A 15 -4.99 15.86 -40.50
C ILE A 15 -4.16 14.73 -39.91
N LEU A 16 -4.80 13.74 -39.27
CA LEU A 16 -4.13 12.55 -38.77
C LEU A 16 -3.53 11.73 -39.92
N GLN A 17 -4.24 11.56 -41.03
CA GLN A 17 -3.71 10.91 -42.23
C GLN A 17 -2.52 11.67 -42.82
N GLU A 18 -2.59 12.99 -42.89
CA GLU A 18 -1.47 13.84 -43.30
C GLU A 18 -0.26 13.67 -42.36
N ALA A 19 -0.48 13.64 -41.04
CA ALA A 19 0.57 13.49 -40.05
C ALA A 19 1.25 12.11 -40.11
N VAL A 20 0.50 11.04 -40.35
CA VAL A 20 1.05 9.67 -40.53
C VAL A 20 1.97 9.58 -41.75
N HIS A 21 1.73 10.37 -42.78
CA HIS A 21 2.54 10.41 -44.00
C HIS A 21 3.65 11.47 -43.97
N ALA A 22 3.72 12.30 -42.93
CA ALA A 22 4.73 13.34 -42.81
C ALA A 22 6.07 12.77 -42.32
N GLU A 23 7.18 13.25 -42.88
CA GLU A 23 8.53 12.89 -42.38
C GLU A 23 8.79 13.41 -40.96
N THR A 24 8.16 14.53 -40.60
CA THR A 24 8.28 15.16 -39.29
C THR A 24 6.92 15.67 -38.80
N ILE A 25 6.53 15.26 -37.60
CA ILE A 25 5.33 15.79 -36.93
C ILE A 25 5.67 17.17 -36.35
N THR A 26 5.00 18.21 -36.84
CA THR A 26 5.23 19.59 -36.38
C THR A 26 4.31 19.94 -35.21
N GLY A 27 4.72 20.87 -34.34
CA GLY A 27 3.86 21.36 -33.25
C GLY A 27 2.54 21.97 -33.74
N VAL A 28 2.50 22.52 -34.96
CA VAL A 28 1.27 23.04 -35.58
C VAL A 28 0.28 21.92 -35.92
N MET A 29 0.77 20.77 -36.39
CA MET A 29 -0.08 19.60 -36.63
C MET A 29 -0.65 19.09 -35.29
N VAL A 30 0.19 19.02 -34.25
CA VAL A 30 -0.24 18.58 -32.91
C VAL A 30 -1.29 19.54 -32.33
N ASP A 31 -1.07 20.86 -32.38
CA ASP A 31 -2.02 21.87 -31.90
C ASP A 31 -3.37 21.78 -32.64
N ARG A 32 -3.33 21.63 -33.97
CA ARG A 32 -4.57 21.50 -34.75
C ARG A 32 -5.34 20.21 -34.44
N VAL A 33 -4.64 19.09 -34.27
CA VAL A 33 -5.26 17.84 -33.81
C VAL A 33 -5.85 18.04 -32.41
N ALA A 34 -5.11 18.63 -31.48
CA ALA A 34 -5.56 18.89 -30.11
C ALA A 34 -6.85 19.72 -30.06
N GLN A 35 -6.93 20.82 -30.82
CA GLN A 35 -8.13 21.67 -30.88
C GLN A 35 -9.34 20.92 -31.44
N LEU A 36 -9.15 20.12 -32.49
CA LEU A 36 -10.23 19.34 -33.08
C LEU A 36 -10.66 18.17 -32.18
N SER A 37 -9.71 17.50 -31.53
CA SER A 37 -9.96 16.45 -30.53
C SER A 37 -10.75 17.02 -29.36
N HIS A 38 -10.37 18.17 -28.83
CA HIS A 38 -11.09 18.85 -27.76
C HIS A 38 -12.55 19.14 -28.15
N LYS A 39 -12.77 19.67 -29.36
CA LYS A 39 -14.13 19.93 -29.85
C LYS A 39 -14.96 18.66 -29.99
N VAL A 40 -14.39 17.59 -30.55
CA VAL A 40 -15.06 16.28 -30.66
C VAL A 40 -15.41 15.74 -29.27
N LEU A 41 -14.49 15.83 -28.31
CA LEU A 41 -14.70 15.38 -26.93
C LEU A 41 -15.80 16.19 -26.22
N MET A 42 -15.86 17.51 -26.39
CA MET A 42 -16.95 18.33 -25.83
C MET A 42 -18.32 17.92 -26.39
N ASP A 43 -18.41 17.69 -27.70
CA ASP A 43 -19.66 17.26 -28.33
C ASP A 43 -20.07 15.85 -27.86
N LEU A 44 -19.10 14.93 -27.68
CA LEU A 44 -19.35 13.59 -27.14
C LEU A 44 -19.75 13.61 -25.66
N ASP A 45 -19.13 14.45 -24.84
CA ASP A 45 -19.45 14.63 -23.41
C ASP A 45 -20.91 15.06 -23.23
N ILE A 46 -21.40 15.98 -24.08
CA ILE A 46 -22.82 16.37 -24.09
C ILE A 46 -23.72 15.17 -24.40
N VAL A 47 -23.37 14.33 -25.37
CA VAL A 47 -24.16 13.14 -25.75
C VAL A 47 -24.16 12.10 -24.64
N VAL A 48 -22.99 11.81 -24.05
CA VAL A 48 -22.84 10.89 -22.93
C VAL A 48 -23.68 11.38 -21.75
N HIS A 49 -23.54 12.64 -21.36
CA HIS A 49 -24.29 13.22 -20.25
C HIS A 49 -25.81 13.18 -20.46
N GLN A 50 -26.29 13.45 -21.68
CA GLN A 50 -27.72 13.33 -22.02
C GLN A 50 -28.20 11.88 -21.95
N THR A 51 -27.37 10.93 -22.38
CA THR A 51 -27.67 9.50 -22.35
C THR A 51 -27.70 8.97 -20.92
N GLU A 52 -26.77 9.41 -20.07
CA GLU A 52 -26.73 9.12 -18.64
C GLU A 52 -27.97 9.69 -17.94
N GLN A 53 -28.30 10.97 -18.15
CA GLN A 53 -29.52 11.56 -17.57
C GLN A 53 -30.78 10.79 -17.97
N ALA A 54 -30.87 10.36 -19.23
CA ALA A 54 -31.97 9.54 -19.70
C ALA A 54 -31.98 8.15 -19.04
N ALA A 55 -30.81 7.50 -18.92
CA ALA A 55 -30.65 6.22 -18.24
C ALA A 55 -31.06 6.32 -16.76
N TYR A 56 -30.55 7.30 -16.02
CA TYR A 56 -30.91 7.57 -14.62
C TYR A 56 -32.40 7.83 -14.43
N SER A 57 -33.00 8.63 -15.32
CA SER A 57 -34.43 8.91 -15.28
C SER A 57 -35.28 7.66 -15.50
N SER A 58 -34.74 6.67 -16.22
CA SER A 58 -35.43 5.41 -16.54
C SER A 58 -35.18 4.29 -15.51
N SER A 59 -34.02 4.28 -14.88
CA SER A 59 -33.63 3.34 -13.83
C SER A 59 -32.71 4.05 -12.85
N HIS A 60 -33.16 4.22 -11.59
CA HIS A 60 -32.30 4.69 -10.50
C HIS A 60 -31.34 3.57 -10.03
N SER A 61 -30.82 2.76 -10.96
CA SER A 61 -29.95 1.63 -10.62
C SER A 61 -28.54 2.15 -10.32
N SER A 62 -27.90 1.51 -9.36
CA SER A 62 -26.46 1.63 -9.11
C SER A 62 -25.63 1.35 -10.36
N ASP A 63 -26.15 0.52 -11.26
CA ASP A 63 -25.41 0.00 -12.41
C ASP A 63 -25.10 1.10 -13.42
N ALA A 64 -26.05 2.01 -13.70
CA ALA A 64 -25.81 3.14 -14.60
C ALA A 64 -24.68 4.04 -14.07
N TYR A 65 -24.64 4.25 -12.76
CA TYR A 65 -23.57 5.04 -12.12
C TYR A 65 -22.24 4.32 -12.12
N LEU A 66 -22.23 2.99 -11.96
CA LEU A 66 -21.01 2.20 -12.10
C LEU A 66 -20.45 2.28 -13.54
N VAL A 67 -21.33 2.22 -14.56
CA VAL A 67 -20.91 2.41 -15.97
C VAL A 67 -20.28 3.78 -16.18
N GLU A 68 -20.90 4.84 -15.67
CA GLU A 68 -20.39 6.22 -15.77
C GLU A 68 -19.00 6.33 -15.13
N LEU A 69 -18.84 5.87 -13.89
CA LEU A 69 -17.56 5.95 -13.18
C LEU A 69 -16.46 5.12 -13.85
N ALA A 70 -16.79 3.93 -14.35
CA ALA A 70 -15.83 3.10 -15.09
C ALA A 70 -15.40 3.77 -16.40
N SER A 71 -16.36 4.29 -17.18
CA SER A 71 -16.10 5.02 -18.44
C SER A 71 -15.26 6.28 -18.18
N GLN A 72 -15.53 6.97 -17.07
CA GLN A 72 -14.75 8.14 -16.66
C GLN A 72 -13.29 7.77 -16.37
N GLN A 73 -13.02 6.63 -15.73
CA GLN A 73 -11.64 6.18 -15.49
C GLN A 73 -10.90 5.90 -16.79
N GLU A 74 -11.53 5.20 -17.75
CA GLU A 74 -10.95 4.92 -19.06
C GLU A 74 -10.57 6.21 -19.79
N MET A 75 -11.50 7.17 -19.84
CA MET A 75 -11.27 8.49 -20.43
C MET A 75 -10.09 9.21 -19.77
N LEU A 76 -10.03 9.23 -18.43
CA LEU A 76 -8.99 9.94 -17.69
C LEU A 76 -7.58 9.38 -17.97
N LEU A 77 -7.44 8.06 -18.15
CA LEU A 77 -6.16 7.44 -18.51
C LEU A 77 -5.63 7.98 -19.85
N PHE A 78 -6.48 8.03 -20.87
CA PHE A 78 -6.12 8.63 -22.15
C PHE A 78 -5.83 10.13 -22.03
N LYS A 79 -6.68 10.85 -21.29
CA LYS A 79 -6.61 12.30 -21.15
C LYS A 79 -5.26 12.73 -20.56
N MET A 80 -4.78 12.04 -19.52
CA MET A 80 -3.46 12.32 -18.93
C MET A 80 -2.32 12.19 -19.94
N SER A 81 -2.35 11.16 -20.79
CA SER A 81 -1.31 10.95 -21.81
C SER A 81 -1.29 12.08 -22.85
N VAL A 82 -2.48 12.57 -23.23
CA VAL A 82 -2.63 13.70 -24.14
C VAL A 82 -2.17 15.00 -23.48
N GLU A 83 -2.66 15.32 -22.28
CA GLU A 83 -2.31 16.54 -21.53
C GLU A 83 -0.79 16.63 -21.32
N ALA A 84 -0.15 15.54 -20.90
CA ALA A 84 1.31 15.46 -20.75
C ALA A 84 2.06 15.71 -22.07
N SER A 85 1.58 15.13 -23.17
CA SER A 85 2.16 15.34 -24.50
C SER A 85 2.01 16.79 -24.96
N LEU A 86 0.87 17.43 -24.71
CA LEU A 86 0.64 18.83 -25.09
C LEU A 86 1.55 19.79 -24.33
N VAL A 87 1.76 19.55 -23.03
CA VAL A 87 2.77 20.25 -22.22
C VAL A 87 4.16 20.10 -22.87
N LEU A 88 4.57 18.88 -23.21
CA LEU A 88 5.86 18.60 -23.85
C LEU A 88 6.05 19.33 -25.19
N TYR A 89 4.99 19.44 -26.00
CA TYR A 89 5.02 20.13 -27.30
C TYR A 89 4.89 21.66 -27.18
N GLY A 90 4.75 22.20 -25.96
CA GLY A 90 4.68 23.66 -25.74
C GLY A 90 3.30 24.25 -26.06
N ILE A 91 2.25 23.43 -26.09
CA ILE A 91 0.89 23.86 -26.43
C ILE A 91 0.15 24.12 -25.12
N GLN A 92 -0.27 25.38 -24.88
CA GLN A 92 -1.05 25.79 -23.70
C GLN A 92 -0.50 25.15 -22.40
N VAL A 93 0.81 25.33 -22.17
CA VAL A 93 1.58 24.59 -21.17
C VAL A 93 0.98 24.71 -19.77
N HIS A 94 0.55 25.92 -19.39
CA HIS A 94 0.01 26.17 -18.06
C HIS A 94 -1.35 25.49 -17.87
N GLU A 95 -2.24 25.64 -18.85
CA GLU A 95 -3.58 25.06 -18.85
C GLU A 95 -3.51 23.52 -18.83
N ASN A 96 -2.76 22.90 -19.76
CA ASN A 96 -2.62 21.44 -19.80
C ASN A 96 -1.92 20.88 -18.56
N TRP A 97 -1.05 21.63 -17.89
CA TRP A 97 -0.47 21.22 -16.62
C TRP A 97 -1.51 21.19 -15.48
N LEU A 98 -2.38 22.20 -15.42
CA LEU A 98 -3.47 22.23 -14.45
C LEU A 98 -4.47 21.09 -14.74
N GLU A 99 -4.80 20.86 -16.01
CA GLU A 99 -5.68 19.78 -16.44
C GLU A 99 -5.09 18.40 -16.13
N LEU A 100 -3.79 18.17 -16.39
CA LEU A 100 -3.11 16.92 -16.02
C LEU A 100 -3.24 16.62 -14.53
N ASN A 101 -3.02 17.63 -13.67
CA ASN A 101 -3.15 17.44 -12.23
C ASN A 101 -4.60 17.20 -11.80
N ALA A 102 -5.57 17.87 -12.43
CA ALA A 102 -6.98 17.62 -12.20
C ALA A 102 -7.37 16.19 -12.60
N SER A 103 -6.97 15.74 -13.80
CA SER A 103 -7.24 14.39 -14.31
C SER A 103 -6.69 13.30 -13.39
N ARG A 104 -5.45 13.47 -12.90
CA ARG A 104 -4.82 12.58 -11.91
C ARG A 104 -5.64 12.50 -10.61
N ALA A 105 -6.01 13.66 -10.06
CA ALA A 105 -6.78 13.74 -8.82
C ALA A 105 -8.18 13.14 -8.97
N THR A 106 -8.87 13.42 -10.08
CA THR A 106 -10.19 12.84 -10.38
C THR A 106 -10.10 11.33 -10.54
N PHE A 107 -9.10 10.79 -11.24
CA PHE A 107 -8.93 9.35 -11.37
C PHE A 107 -8.77 8.69 -10.00
N ALA A 108 -7.87 9.21 -9.16
CA ALA A 108 -7.63 8.68 -7.83
C ALA A 108 -8.89 8.74 -6.94
N ALA A 109 -9.64 9.84 -7.02
CA ALA A 109 -10.90 10.00 -6.29
C ALA A 109 -11.96 8.98 -6.76
N THR A 110 -12.19 8.87 -8.08
CA THR A 110 -13.13 7.90 -8.66
C THR A 110 -12.73 6.46 -8.33
N HIS A 111 -11.44 6.14 -8.39
CA HIS A 111 -10.94 4.81 -8.03
C HIS A 111 -11.17 4.49 -6.55
N THR A 112 -10.96 5.47 -5.68
CA THR A 112 -11.27 5.35 -4.25
C THR A 112 -12.76 5.16 -4.03
N MET A 113 -13.63 5.90 -4.72
CA MET A 113 -15.09 5.75 -4.62
C MET A 113 -15.53 4.34 -5.02
N LEU A 114 -14.99 3.80 -6.13
CA LEU A 114 -15.30 2.45 -6.59
C LEU A 114 -14.86 1.38 -5.59
N LEU A 115 -13.71 1.54 -4.91
CA LEU A 115 -13.24 0.62 -3.87
C LEU A 115 -14.05 0.71 -2.57
N HIS A 116 -14.26 1.93 -2.08
CA HIS A 116 -14.81 2.19 -0.76
C HIS A 116 -16.33 2.21 -0.72
N GLY A 117 -16.97 2.40 -1.87
CA GLY A 117 -18.36 2.80 -1.93
C GLY A 117 -18.58 4.24 -1.47
N THR A 118 -19.81 4.71 -1.64
CA THR A 118 -20.27 6.04 -1.22
C THR A 118 -21.71 5.94 -0.79
N GLU A 119 -22.11 6.71 0.23
CA GLU A 119 -23.52 6.84 0.59
C GLU A 119 -24.32 7.51 -0.54
N ALA A 120 -25.62 7.22 -0.61
CA ALA A 120 -26.49 7.92 -1.56
C ALA A 120 -26.56 9.42 -1.22
N THR A 121 -26.56 10.25 -2.26
CA THR A 121 -26.81 11.69 -2.15
C THR A 121 -28.06 12.07 -2.95
N ASN A 122 -28.42 13.35 -2.97
CA ASN A 122 -29.52 13.83 -3.81
C ASN A 122 -29.22 13.69 -5.31
N SER A 123 -27.95 13.54 -5.70
CA SER A 123 -27.50 13.53 -7.09
C SER A 123 -26.84 12.23 -7.54
N THR A 124 -26.49 11.34 -6.61
CA THR A 124 -25.77 10.09 -6.91
C THR A 124 -26.35 8.92 -6.10
N PRO A 125 -26.53 7.73 -6.69
CA PRO A 125 -26.96 6.56 -5.94
C PRO A 125 -25.87 6.09 -4.98
N GLN A 126 -26.25 5.22 -4.03
CA GLN A 126 -25.29 4.56 -3.15
C GLN A 126 -24.39 3.62 -3.97
N LEU A 127 -23.09 3.64 -3.70
CA LEU A 127 -22.15 2.65 -4.19
C LEU A 127 -21.80 1.70 -3.05
N PRO A 128 -21.96 0.38 -3.23
CA PRO A 128 -21.53 -0.58 -2.22
C PRO A 128 -20.00 -0.60 -2.14
N LYS A 129 -19.48 -0.76 -0.93
CA LYS A 129 -18.05 -1.04 -0.71
C LYS A 129 -17.67 -2.37 -1.37
N GLN A 130 -16.53 -2.42 -2.05
CA GLN A 130 -16.05 -3.66 -2.66
C GLN A 130 -15.62 -4.65 -1.58
N ARG A 131 -16.19 -5.85 -1.68
CA ARG A 131 -15.94 -6.98 -0.77
C ARG A 131 -15.57 -8.25 -1.50
N ASP A 132 -15.54 -8.24 -2.82
CA ASP A 132 -15.14 -9.39 -3.62
C ASP A 132 -13.63 -9.34 -3.87
N VAL A 133 -12.91 -10.36 -3.44
CA VAL A 133 -11.44 -10.40 -3.53
C VAL A 133 -10.92 -10.30 -4.97
N CYS A 134 -11.72 -10.71 -5.95
CA CYS A 134 -11.33 -10.76 -7.35
C CYS A 134 -11.54 -9.40 -8.01
N MET A 135 -12.62 -8.72 -7.63
CA MET A 135 -12.79 -7.31 -7.94
C MET A 135 -11.66 -6.47 -7.35
N LEU A 136 -11.30 -6.69 -6.09
CA LEU A 136 -10.19 -5.99 -5.46
C LEU A 136 -8.86 -6.26 -6.16
N SER A 137 -8.61 -7.48 -6.61
CA SER A 137 -7.43 -7.79 -7.42
C SER A 137 -7.42 -7.01 -8.75
N ARG A 138 -8.54 -6.93 -9.46
CA ARG A 138 -8.63 -6.14 -10.72
C ARG A 138 -8.48 -4.65 -10.49
N MET A 139 -9.13 -4.12 -9.45
CA MET A 139 -8.98 -2.72 -9.05
C MET A 139 -7.52 -2.42 -8.70
N ARG A 140 -6.83 -3.31 -7.99
CA ARG A 140 -5.39 -3.18 -7.70
C ARG A 140 -4.55 -3.17 -8.96
N GLU A 141 -4.84 -4.02 -9.95
CA GLU A 141 -4.15 -3.98 -11.24
C GLU A 141 -4.34 -2.66 -11.99
N VAL A 142 -5.56 -2.10 -11.95
CA VAL A 142 -5.86 -0.78 -12.52
C VAL A 142 -5.10 0.31 -11.78
N GLY A 143 -5.07 0.28 -10.44
CA GLY A 143 -4.29 1.22 -9.62
C GLY A 143 -2.78 1.14 -9.90
N ASP A 144 -2.24 -0.07 -10.04
CA ASP A 144 -0.83 -0.29 -10.39
C ASP A 144 -0.49 0.24 -11.80
N ALA A 145 -1.40 0.06 -12.76
CA ALA A 145 -1.22 0.58 -14.12
C ALA A 145 -1.35 2.11 -14.17
N PHE A 146 -2.29 2.68 -13.43
CA PHE A 146 -2.44 4.12 -13.27
C PHE A 146 -1.19 4.76 -12.67
N ALA A 147 -0.63 4.20 -11.59
CA ALA A 147 0.55 4.78 -10.95
C ALA A 147 1.78 4.81 -11.87
N GLN A 148 1.96 3.77 -12.69
CA GLN A 148 3.01 3.74 -13.73
C GLN A 148 2.75 4.80 -14.80
N LEU A 149 1.50 4.88 -15.30
CA LEU A 149 1.09 5.85 -16.30
C LEU A 149 1.26 7.28 -15.81
N GLU A 150 0.86 7.57 -14.58
CA GLU A 150 0.98 8.86 -13.91
C GLU A 150 2.45 9.31 -13.85
N GLN A 151 3.35 8.42 -13.42
CA GLN A 151 4.77 8.73 -13.36
C GLN A 151 5.37 9.02 -14.74
N SER A 152 5.03 8.21 -15.74
CA SER A 152 5.50 8.42 -17.12
C SER A 152 4.92 9.72 -17.72
N ALA A 153 3.64 10.01 -17.47
CA ALA A 153 3.00 11.25 -17.90
C ALA A 153 3.68 12.49 -17.29
N LEU A 154 4.03 12.45 -16.01
CA LEU A 154 4.80 13.52 -15.37
C LEU A 154 6.19 13.67 -15.99
N ASN A 155 6.91 12.57 -16.23
CA ASN A 155 8.23 12.61 -16.87
C ASN A 155 8.16 13.27 -18.26
N VAL A 156 7.17 12.90 -19.07
CA VAL A 156 6.90 13.50 -20.39
C VAL A 156 6.59 14.99 -20.25
N ALA A 157 5.68 15.37 -19.35
CA ALA A 157 5.32 16.76 -19.10
C ALA A 157 6.51 17.62 -18.62
N PHE A 158 7.47 17.02 -17.90
CA PHE A 158 8.73 17.66 -17.50
C PHE A 158 9.79 17.73 -18.61
N GLY A 159 9.47 17.29 -19.84
CA GLY A 159 10.35 17.43 -21.00
C GLY A 159 11.05 16.15 -21.43
N ASN A 160 10.80 15.01 -20.78
CA ASN A 160 11.47 13.76 -21.13
C ASN A 160 10.84 13.11 -22.37
N ARG A 161 11.39 13.44 -23.55
CA ARG A 161 10.89 12.94 -24.84
C ARG A 161 11.06 11.43 -25.05
N SER A 162 12.04 10.78 -24.43
CA SER A 162 12.24 9.34 -24.61
C SER A 162 11.14 8.50 -23.96
N GLU A 163 10.37 9.08 -23.05
CA GLU A 163 9.26 8.43 -22.35
C GLU A 163 7.95 8.44 -23.15
N LEU A 164 7.88 9.13 -24.30
CA LEU A 164 6.65 9.22 -25.09
C LEU A 164 6.16 7.85 -25.58
N GLU A 165 7.08 6.98 -26.00
CA GLU A 165 6.74 5.62 -26.46
C GLU A 165 6.26 4.76 -25.28
N GLU A 166 6.89 4.89 -24.12
CA GLU A 166 6.50 4.19 -22.90
C GLU A 166 5.13 4.68 -22.39
N LEU A 167 4.89 5.99 -22.39
CA LEU A 167 3.60 6.59 -22.03
C LEU A 167 2.47 6.02 -22.89
N ALA A 168 2.67 5.92 -24.20
CA ALA A 168 1.68 5.35 -25.11
C ALA A 168 1.43 3.86 -24.83
N ALA A 169 2.50 3.08 -24.59
CA ALA A 169 2.39 1.67 -24.23
C ALA A 169 1.65 1.47 -22.90
N LEU A 170 2.00 2.23 -21.86
CA LEU A 170 1.35 2.21 -20.56
C LEU A 170 -0.13 2.62 -20.64
N SER A 171 -0.47 3.62 -21.46
CA SER A 171 -1.85 4.08 -21.62
C SER A 171 -2.72 2.97 -22.19
N SER A 172 -2.25 2.27 -23.23
CA SER A 172 -2.99 1.13 -23.80
C SER A 172 -3.11 -0.03 -22.82
N GLY A 173 -2.05 -0.36 -22.08
CA GLY A 173 -2.09 -1.42 -21.07
C GLY A 173 -3.02 -1.12 -19.90
N ALA A 174 -3.06 0.13 -19.45
CA ALA A 174 -3.95 0.60 -18.40
C ALA A 174 -5.42 0.57 -18.83
N LEU A 175 -5.71 0.92 -20.10
CA LEU A 175 -7.06 0.83 -20.66
C LEU A 175 -7.59 -0.61 -20.64
N VAL A 176 -6.83 -1.57 -21.18
CA VAL A 176 -7.26 -2.98 -21.22
C VAL A 176 -7.58 -3.51 -19.82
N LYS A 177 -6.82 -3.09 -18.80
CA LYS A 177 -7.08 -3.44 -17.40
C LYS A 177 -8.35 -2.79 -16.86
N THR A 178 -8.60 -1.53 -17.23
CA THR A 178 -9.78 -0.78 -16.80
C THR A 178 -11.04 -1.31 -17.46
N GLU A 179 -11.01 -1.61 -18.76
CA GLU A 179 -12.11 -2.26 -19.50
C GLU A 179 -12.44 -3.63 -18.88
N SER A 180 -11.42 -4.44 -18.56
CA SER A 180 -11.62 -5.73 -17.89
C SER A 180 -12.22 -5.59 -16.49
N MET A 181 -11.89 -4.51 -15.77
CA MET A 181 -12.47 -4.20 -14.46
C MET A 181 -13.91 -3.71 -14.58
N ALA A 182 -14.18 -2.83 -15.56
CA ALA A 182 -15.50 -2.31 -15.87
C ALA A 182 -16.49 -3.43 -16.22
N ASP A 183 -16.08 -4.35 -17.11
CA ASP A 183 -16.87 -5.52 -17.47
C ASP A 183 -17.22 -6.36 -16.23
N ALA A 184 -16.24 -6.59 -15.36
CA ALA A 184 -16.45 -7.32 -14.11
C ALA A 184 -17.35 -6.60 -13.12
N LEU A 185 -17.36 -5.26 -13.08
CA LEU A 185 -18.27 -4.49 -12.22
C LEU A 185 -19.73 -4.66 -12.64
N LEU A 186 -19.98 -4.76 -13.94
CA LEU A 186 -21.33 -4.81 -14.50
C LEU A 186 -21.88 -6.23 -14.53
N HIS A 187 -21.04 -7.21 -14.86
CA HIS A 187 -21.48 -8.59 -15.05
C HIS A 187 -21.16 -9.49 -13.85
N GLY A 188 -20.39 -9.00 -12.88
CA GLY A 188 -19.83 -9.80 -11.80
C GLY A 188 -18.76 -10.79 -12.29
N PHE A 189 -18.15 -11.51 -11.35
CA PHE A 189 -17.27 -12.63 -11.70
C PHE A 189 -18.05 -13.94 -11.70
N SER A 190 -17.88 -14.73 -12.76
CA SER A 190 -18.36 -16.12 -12.82
C SER A 190 -17.45 -17.05 -12.01
N SER A 191 -16.13 -16.82 -12.04
CA SER A 191 -15.14 -17.46 -11.19
C SER A 191 -13.87 -16.63 -11.10
N CYS A 192 -13.24 -16.68 -9.94
CA CYS A 192 -11.88 -16.21 -9.78
C CYS A 192 -10.95 -17.33 -10.21
N ASP A 193 -10.54 -17.32 -11.48
CA ASP A 193 -9.68 -18.36 -12.04
C ASP A 193 -8.31 -18.50 -11.33
N ASN A 194 -8.00 -17.60 -10.38
CA ASN A 194 -6.73 -17.52 -9.67
C ASN A 194 -6.79 -17.85 -8.16
N SER A 195 -7.83 -18.52 -7.63
CA SER A 195 -7.90 -18.82 -6.18
C SER A 195 -6.77 -19.73 -5.64
N THR A 196 -5.91 -20.25 -6.52
CA THR A 196 -4.72 -21.04 -6.19
C THR A 196 -3.40 -20.39 -6.63
N GLN A 197 -3.41 -19.11 -7.04
CA GLN A 197 -2.17 -18.45 -7.42
C GLN A 197 -1.23 -18.37 -6.22
N LEU A 198 -0.12 -19.10 -6.31
CA LEU A 198 0.95 -19.05 -5.32
C LEU A 198 1.52 -17.63 -5.30
N LEU A 199 1.29 -16.90 -4.21
CA LEU A 199 1.87 -15.57 -4.06
C LEU A 199 3.37 -15.71 -3.74
N PRO A 200 4.24 -14.94 -4.39
CA PRO A 200 5.65 -14.85 -4.00
C PRO A 200 5.85 -14.46 -2.52
N VAL A 201 6.96 -14.88 -1.91
CA VAL A 201 7.28 -14.62 -0.49
C VAL A 201 7.31 -13.13 -0.16
N ASP A 202 7.83 -12.28 -1.05
CA ASP A 202 7.86 -10.83 -0.87
C ASP A 202 6.45 -10.21 -0.80
N GLN A 203 5.48 -10.79 -1.51
CA GLN A 203 4.09 -10.35 -1.46
C GLN A 203 3.39 -10.76 -0.15
N TRP A 204 3.68 -11.96 0.36
CA TRP A 204 3.24 -12.38 1.70
C TRP A 204 3.85 -11.52 2.81
N LEU A 205 5.15 -11.22 2.71
CA LEU A 205 5.84 -10.30 3.61
C LEU A 205 5.18 -8.91 3.61
N ALA A 206 4.87 -8.37 2.43
CA ALA A 206 4.23 -7.06 2.30
C ALA A 206 2.83 -7.01 2.94
N LEU A 207 2.03 -8.07 2.82
CA LEU A 207 0.73 -8.20 3.51
C LEU A 207 0.90 -8.26 5.04
N HIS A 208 1.84 -9.09 5.50
CA HIS A 208 2.16 -9.23 6.93
C HIS A 208 2.62 -7.90 7.55
N GLN A 209 3.53 -7.19 6.88
CA GLN A 209 3.99 -5.87 7.30
C GLN A 209 2.88 -4.81 7.24
N SER A 210 1.97 -4.89 6.28
CA SER A 210 0.83 -3.97 6.19
C SER A 210 -0.13 -4.13 7.37
N ALA A 211 -0.41 -5.37 7.79
CA ALA A 211 -1.20 -5.64 9.00
C ALA A 211 -0.49 -5.10 10.25
N ALA A 212 0.82 -5.34 10.40
CA ALA A 212 1.59 -4.80 11.50
C ALA A 212 1.65 -3.27 11.54
N ALA A 213 1.73 -2.62 10.37
CA ALA A 213 1.71 -1.17 10.27
C ALA A 213 0.41 -0.57 10.82
N VAL A 214 -0.74 -1.25 10.67
CA VAL A 214 -2.00 -0.82 11.28
C VAL A 214 -1.88 -0.80 12.81
N ALA A 215 -1.35 -1.87 13.42
CA ALA A 215 -1.11 -1.93 14.86
C ALA A 215 -0.15 -0.82 15.34
N GLN A 216 0.98 -0.64 14.64
CA GLN A 216 1.99 0.36 14.97
C GLN A 216 1.44 1.79 14.88
N TRP A 217 0.80 2.16 13.77
CA TRP A 217 0.27 3.52 13.60
C TRP A 217 -0.91 3.81 14.54
N THR A 218 -1.68 2.79 14.95
CA THR A 218 -2.71 2.92 15.99
C THR A 218 -2.09 3.35 17.32
N LEU A 219 -1.00 2.70 17.75
CA LEU A 219 -0.29 3.07 18.98
C LEU A 219 0.30 4.48 18.87
N ARG A 220 0.92 4.83 17.75
CA ARG A 220 1.51 6.17 17.54
C ARG A 220 0.46 7.28 17.55
N ALA A 221 -0.69 7.07 16.90
CA ALA A 221 -1.82 8.00 16.97
C ALA A 221 -2.33 8.14 18.42
N THR A 222 -2.46 7.04 19.16
CA THR A 222 -2.87 7.05 20.58
C THR A 222 -1.88 7.82 21.46
N CYS A 223 -0.58 7.58 21.31
CA CYS A 223 0.47 8.32 22.01
C CYS A 223 0.43 9.81 21.69
N THR A 224 0.22 10.16 20.43
CA THR A 224 0.12 11.55 19.98
C THR A 224 -1.07 12.27 20.60
N SER A 225 -2.24 11.63 20.62
CA SER A 225 -3.43 12.20 21.29
C SER A 225 -3.20 12.39 22.79
N LEU A 226 -2.50 11.44 23.47
CA LEU A 226 -2.13 11.60 24.89
C LEU A 226 -1.19 12.78 25.11
N LEU A 227 -0.19 12.98 24.24
CA LEU A 227 0.72 14.12 24.32
C LEU A 227 -0.02 15.44 24.13
N GLN A 228 -0.91 15.52 23.14
CA GLN A 228 -1.75 16.70 22.88
C GLN A 228 -2.67 17.05 24.06
N ASP A 229 -3.27 16.06 24.72
CA ASP A 229 -4.10 16.24 25.93
C ASP A 229 -3.32 16.91 27.09
N HIS A 230 -1.99 16.75 27.12
CA HIS A 230 -1.11 17.39 28.11
C HIS A 230 -0.56 18.74 27.65
N GLY A 231 -1.05 19.29 26.54
CA GLY A 231 -0.54 20.54 25.95
C GLY A 231 0.89 20.41 25.45
N ARG A 232 1.34 19.20 25.12
CA ARG A 232 2.72 18.91 24.69
C ARG A 232 2.70 18.40 23.25
N GLY A 233 3.45 19.11 22.40
CA GLY A 233 3.75 18.70 21.04
C GLY A 233 2.98 19.48 19.97
N GLU A 234 3.72 19.94 18.96
CA GLU A 234 3.20 20.24 17.61
C GLU A 234 2.90 18.94 16.84
N ALA A 235 2.80 17.81 17.56
CA ALA A 235 2.70 16.49 16.98
C ALA A 235 1.44 16.41 16.11
N ASN A 236 1.64 16.06 14.85
CA ASN A 236 0.61 16.08 13.83
C ASN A 236 -0.22 14.79 13.91
N LEU A 237 -1.21 14.77 14.82
CA LEU A 237 -2.16 13.66 14.97
C LEU A 237 -2.84 13.31 13.63
N GLU A 238 -3.18 14.32 12.82
CA GLU A 238 -3.77 14.13 11.50
C GLU A 238 -2.82 13.35 10.58
N ALA A 239 -1.52 13.62 10.62
CA ALA A 239 -0.54 12.86 9.84
C ALA A 239 -0.44 11.40 10.30
N HIS A 240 -0.53 11.10 11.60
CA HIS A 240 -0.56 9.73 12.09
C HIS A 240 -1.86 9.00 11.73
N ILE A 241 -3.01 9.67 11.78
CA ILE A 241 -4.30 9.12 11.31
C ILE A 241 -4.24 8.85 9.81
N ALA A 242 -3.69 9.76 9.02
CA ALA A 242 -3.52 9.56 7.57
C ALA A 242 -2.61 8.37 7.25
N LYS A 243 -1.52 8.17 8.01
CA LYS A 243 -0.64 7.00 7.87
C LYS A 243 -1.35 5.70 8.28
N LEU A 244 -2.13 5.72 9.36
CA LEU A 244 -2.97 4.60 9.79
C LEU A 244 -4.01 4.24 8.72
N ASP A 245 -4.69 5.25 8.17
CA ASP A 245 -5.64 5.09 7.07
C ASP A 245 -5.00 4.48 5.84
N GLY A 246 -3.84 5.01 5.43
CA GLY A 246 -3.07 4.44 4.34
C GLY A 246 -2.68 2.98 4.59
N ALA A 247 -2.20 2.63 5.80
CA ALA A 247 -1.88 1.25 6.16
C ALA A 247 -3.10 0.33 6.10
N PHE A 248 -4.24 0.80 6.61
CA PHE A 248 -5.49 0.06 6.58
C PHE A 248 -6.04 -0.13 5.16
N GLN A 249 -5.94 0.89 4.29
CA GLN A 249 -6.31 0.73 2.88
C GLN A 249 -5.41 -0.26 2.16
N ARG A 250 -4.09 -0.21 2.40
CA ARG A 250 -3.15 -1.20 1.84
C ARG A 250 -3.49 -2.63 2.26
N LEU A 251 -3.91 -2.80 3.51
CA LEU A 251 -4.34 -4.10 4.03
C LEU A 251 -5.61 -4.62 3.33
N LEU A 252 -6.57 -3.73 3.04
CA LEU A 252 -7.83 -4.10 2.40
C LEU A 252 -7.70 -4.30 0.88
N PHE A 253 -6.99 -3.41 0.21
CA PHE A 253 -7.06 -3.24 -1.24
C PHE A 253 -5.72 -3.42 -1.95
N GLY A 254 -4.63 -3.57 -1.20
CA GLY A 254 -3.27 -3.52 -1.74
C GLY A 254 -2.82 -2.10 -2.07
N SER A 255 -1.64 -1.98 -2.68
CA SER A 255 -1.10 -0.74 -3.21
C SER A 255 0.05 -0.97 -4.17
N PHE A 256 0.29 0.03 -5.03
CA PHE A 256 1.45 0.07 -5.91
C PHE A 256 2.75 0.45 -5.17
N SER A 257 2.68 1.44 -4.28
CA SER A 257 3.84 1.96 -3.54
C SER A 257 3.51 2.23 -2.06
N PRO A 258 4.10 1.49 -1.11
CA PRO A 258 4.88 0.25 -1.34
C PRO A 258 4.02 -0.81 -2.02
N ARG A 259 4.66 -1.77 -2.71
CA ARG A 259 3.92 -2.82 -3.42
C ARG A 259 3.33 -3.81 -2.43
N VAL A 260 2.01 -3.81 -2.30
CA VAL A 260 1.24 -4.72 -1.45
C VAL A 260 0.14 -5.33 -2.31
N PRO A 261 0.01 -6.67 -2.39
CA PRO A 261 -1.12 -7.26 -3.09
C PRO A 261 -2.44 -7.00 -2.36
N ALA A 262 -3.57 -7.13 -3.05
CA ALA A 262 -4.85 -7.31 -2.37
C ALA A 262 -4.82 -8.64 -1.57
N PRO A 263 -5.70 -8.81 -0.56
CA PRO A 263 -5.82 -10.08 0.14
C PRO A 263 -5.97 -11.26 -0.85
N PRO A 264 -5.26 -12.38 -0.67
CA PRO A 264 -5.25 -13.46 -1.66
C PRO A 264 -6.49 -14.35 -1.66
N SER A 265 -7.32 -14.26 -0.61
CA SER A 265 -8.52 -15.09 -0.47
C SER A 265 -9.67 -14.30 0.15
N GLN A 266 -10.88 -14.71 -0.20
CA GLN A 266 -12.10 -14.12 0.34
C GLN A 266 -12.18 -14.31 1.86
N VAL A 267 -11.71 -15.45 2.38
CA VAL A 267 -11.68 -15.74 3.83
C VAL A 267 -10.86 -14.71 4.59
N LEU A 268 -9.65 -14.39 4.11
CA LEU A 268 -8.79 -13.38 4.75
C LEU A 268 -9.40 -11.98 4.67
N LEU A 269 -10.02 -11.63 3.54
CA LEU A 269 -10.69 -10.36 3.35
C LEU A 269 -11.90 -10.21 4.30
N ASP A 270 -12.75 -11.23 4.37
CA ASP A 270 -13.91 -11.29 5.25
C ASP A 270 -13.49 -11.19 6.72
N ASP A 271 -12.40 -11.86 7.11
CA ASP A 271 -11.83 -11.74 8.46
C ASP A 271 -11.43 -10.29 8.78
N ILE A 272 -10.74 -9.60 7.87
CA ILE A 272 -10.36 -8.18 8.07
C ILE A 272 -11.59 -7.28 8.17
N PHE A 273 -12.62 -7.56 7.38
CA PHE A 273 -13.90 -6.85 7.48
C PHE A 273 -14.64 -7.11 8.79
N ALA A 274 -14.50 -8.31 9.36
CA ALA A 274 -15.15 -8.69 10.60
C ALA A 274 -14.42 -8.18 11.85
N THR A 275 -13.08 -8.09 11.83
CA THR A 275 -12.27 -7.74 13.01
C THR A 275 -11.70 -6.33 12.93
N VAL A 276 -10.92 -6.02 11.89
CA VAL A 276 -10.15 -4.76 11.80
C VAL A 276 -11.04 -3.59 11.42
N SER A 277 -11.97 -3.76 10.47
CA SER A 277 -12.80 -2.65 9.98
C SER A 277 -13.69 -2.01 11.06
N PRO A 278 -14.42 -2.77 11.90
CA PRO A 278 -15.22 -2.18 12.97
C PRO A 278 -14.35 -1.52 14.04
N ALA A 279 -13.20 -2.13 14.37
CA ALA A 279 -12.25 -1.56 15.32
C ALA A 279 -11.65 -0.25 14.82
N MET A 280 -11.35 -0.15 13.51
CA MET A 280 -10.88 1.07 12.87
C MET A 280 -11.91 2.19 12.90
N SER A 281 -13.19 1.87 12.63
CA SER A 281 -14.28 2.84 12.79
C SER A 281 -14.37 3.34 14.23
N SER A 282 -14.38 2.41 15.20
CA SER A 282 -14.45 2.76 16.62
C SER A 282 -13.26 3.61 17.06
N PHE A 283 -12.07 3.37 16.51
CA PHE A 283 -10.89 4.16 16.80
C PHE A 283 -11.03 5.60 16.28
N LYS A 284 -11.45 5.79 15.03
CA LYS A 284 -11.70 7.13 14.46
C LYS A 284 -12.77 7.90 15.22
N ASP A 285 -13.86 7.23 15.58
CA ASP A 285 -14.93 7.82 16.38
C ASP A 285 -14.41 8.27 17.75
N ALA A 286 -13.57 7.46 18.40
CA ALA A 286 -12.98 7.79 19.69
C ALA A 286 -11.97 8.96 19.62
N VAL A 287 -11.17 9.02 18.55
CA VAL A 287 -10.29 10.17 18.26
C VAL A 287 -11.12 11.45 18.14
N GLY A 288 -12.19 11.44 17.34
CA GLY A 288 -13.04 12.60 17.12
C GLY A 288 -13.82 13.05 18.37
N ALA A 289 -14.16 12.11 19.25
CA ALA A 289 -14.87 12.39 20.50
C ALA A 289 -13.99 12.99 21.61
N GLN A 290 -12.65 12.97 21.45
CA GLN A 290 -11.69 13.41 22.47
C GLN A 290 -11.84 12.70 23.84
N ASP A 291 -12.36 11.46 23.84
CA ASP A 291 -12.48 10.64 25.04
C ASP A 291 -11.27 9.71 25.14
N MET A 292 -10.30 10.09 25.98
CA MET A 292 -9.02 9.37 26.08
C MET A 292 -9.16 7.92 26.57
N LEU A 293 -10.14 7.62 27.41
CA LEU A 293 -10.36 6.25 27.88
C LEU A 293 -10.93 5.39 26.74
N ARG A 294 -11.89 5.93 25.99
CA ARG A 294 -12.44 5.24 24.80
C ARG A 294 -11.41 5.12 23.70
N LEU A 295 -10.56 6.13 23.50
CA LEU A 295 -9.49 6.10 22.51
C LEU A 295 -8.50 4.98 22.81
N VAL A 296 -8.05 4.86 24.06
CA VAL A 296 -7.16 3.79 24.50
C VAL A 296 -7.79 2.41 24.25
N ALA A 297 -9.04 2.21 24.66
CA ALA A 297 -9.73 0.93 24.49
C ALA A 297 -9.96 0.59 23.00
N ALA A 298 -10.33 1.58 22.19
CA ALA A 298 -10.49 1.40 20.75
C ALA A 298 -9.16 1.13 20.04
N GLY A 299 -8.08 1.77 20.49
CA GLY A 299 -6.72 1.54 20.00
C GLY A 299 -6.24 0.13 20.30
N ASP A 300 -6.49 -0.37 21.51
CA ASP A 300 -6.17 -1.77 21.87
C ASP A 300 -6.97 -2.78 21.05
N SER A 301 -8.26 -2.52 20.80
CA SER A 301 -9.11 -3.36 19.95
C SER A 301 -8.60 -3.41 18.50
N LEU A 302 -8.27 -2.25 17.91
CA LEU A 302 -7.74 -2.16 16.55
C LEU A 302 -6.36 -2.83 16.43
N ARG A 303 -5.48 -2.63 17.42
CA ARG A 303 -4.19 -3.32 17.50
C ARG A 303 -4.39 -4.84 17.54
N GLN A 304 -5.28 -5.35 18.38
CA GLN A 304 -5.56 -6.78 18.47
C GLN A 304 -6.08 -7.35 17.15
N GLY A 305 -7.06 -6.68 16.51
CA GLY A 305 -7.58 -7.12 15.21
C GLY A 305 -6.50 -7.15 14.13
N ALA A 306 -5.60 -6.17 14.12
CA ALA A 306 -4.46 -6.13 13.20
C ALA A 306 -3.43 -7.24 13.46
N GLU A 307 -3.11 -7.53 14.72
CA GLU A 307 -2.24 -8.66 15.12
C GLU A 307 -2.85 -10.02 14.74
N GLU A 308 -4.17 -10.16 14.86
CA GLU A 308 -4.90 -11.36 14.42
C GLU A 308 -4.85 -11.53 12.89
N ALA A 309 -5.04 -10.45 12.13
CA ALA A 309 -4.88 -10.46 10.68
C ALA A 309 -3.45 -10.82 10.27
N GLN A 310 -2.45 -10.21 10.92
CA GLN A 310 -1.03 -10.50 10.72
C GLN A 310 -0.72 -11.99 10.93
N ALA A 311 -1.22 -12.59 12.02
CA ALA A 311 -1.02 -14.01 12.31
C ALA A 311 -1.68 -14.95 11.28
N ARG A 312 -2.81 -14.53 10.69
CA ARG A 312 -3.47 -15.30 9.61
C ARG A 312 -2.67 -15.24 8.31
N TYR A 313 -2.18 -14.07 7.92
CA TYR A 313 -1.29 -13.95 6.76
C TYR A 313 -0.04 -14.81 6.90
N LEU A 314 0.59 -14.79 8.09
CA LEU A 314 1.74 -15.65 8.37
C LEU A 314 1.41 -17.13 8.18
N ARG A 315 0.28 -17.59 8.74
CA ARG A 315 -0.14 -19.00 8.65
C ARG A 315 -0.35 -19.44 7.20
N GLU A 316 -1.08 -18.67 6.42
CA GLU A 316 -1.34 -18.98 5.01
C GLU A 316 -0.06 -18.96 4.16
N ALA A 317 0.82 -17.98 4.41
CA ALA A 317 2.13 -17.91 3.78
C ALA A 317 2.99 -19.14 4.09
N GLN A 318 3.01 -19.63 5.33
CA GLN A 318 3.74 -20.84 5.71
C GLN A 318 3.19 -22.12 5.07
N LEU A 319 1.89 -22.18 4.80
CA LEU A 319 1.29 -23.31 4.07
C LEU A 319 1.77 -23.33 2.61
N GLN A 320 1.97 -22.16 1.99
CA GLN A 320 2.46 -22.03 0.62
C GLN A 320 3.99 -22.10 0.51
N HIS A 321 4.71 -21.60 1.53
CA HIS A 321 6.17 -21.48 1.57
C HIS A 321 6.72 -21.99 2.90
N PRO A 322 6.80 -23.32 3.12
CA PRO A 322 7.26 -23.88 4.40
C PRO A 322 8.71 -23.54 4.76
N ALA A 323 9.54 -23.23 3.76
CA ALA A 323 10.95 -22.84 3.94
C ALA A 323 11.11 -21.35 4.34
N TRP A 324 10.08 -20.53 4.15
CA TRP A 324 10.16 -19.11 4.47
C TRP A 324 10.30 -18.91 5.99
N PRO A 325 11.31 -18.16 6.49
CA PRO A 325 11.49 -17.87 7.92
C PRO A 325 10.46 -16.89 8.51
N GLY A 326 9.21 -16.93 8.04
CA GLY A 326 8.10 -16.07 8.44
C GLY A 326 7.92 -15.94 9.97
N PRO A 327 8.07 -17.00 10.79
CA PRO A 327 7.97 -16.86 12.25
C PRO A 327 9.03 -15.95 12.89
N ARG A 328 10.25 -15.88 12.33
CA ARG A 328 11.26 -14.92 12.81
C ARG A 328 10.90 -13.49 12.39
N VAL A 329 10.45 -13.32 11.14
CA VAL A 329 9.89 -12.05 10.63
C VAL A 329 8.76 -11.57 11.55
N ASP A 330 7.85 -12.45 11.96
CA ASP A 330 6.76 -12.13 12.87
C ASP A 330 7.23 -11.59 14.21
N VAL A 331 8.21 -12.24 14.83
CA VAL A 331 8.75 -11.79 16.12
C VAL A 331 9.40 -10.41 16.01
N VAL A 332 10.20 -10.15 14.97
CA VAL A 332 10.84 -8.84 14.75
C VAL A 332 9.79 -7.75 14.51
N THR A 333 8.81 -8.03 13.65
CA THR A 333 7.73 -7.08 13.36
C THR A 333 6.86 -6.81 14.60
N ARG A 334 6.59 -7.82 15.43
CA ARG A 334 5.87 -7.64 16.71
C ARG A 334 6.69 -6.87 17.74
N ALA A 335 8.03 -7.01 17.74
CA ALA A 335 8.89 -6.19 18.59
C ALA A 335 8.73 -4.68 18.27
N MET A 336 8.50 -4.30 17.00
CA MET A 336 8.20 -2.90 16.63
C MET A 336 6.92 -2.38 17.30
N THR A 337 5.86 -3.20 17.30
CA THR A 337 4.60 -2.86 17.98
C THR A 337 4.81 -2.78 19.50
N GLU A 338 5.54 -3.72 20.10
CA GLU A 338 5.82 -3.68 21.54
C GLU A 338 6.71 -2.51 21.96
N ALA A 339 7.65 -2.07 21.14
CA ALA A 339 8.42 -0.85 21.41
C ALA A 339 7.49 0.38 21.52
N SER A 340 6.48 0.45 20.65
CA SER A 340 5.45 1.50 20.73
C SER A 340 4.56 1.35 21.98
N THR A 341 4.28 0.11 22.41
CA THR A 341 3.56 -0.18 23.67
C THR A 341 4.36 0.27 24.89
N VAL A 342 5.69 0.08 24.90
CA VAL A 342 6.59 0.58 25.96
C VAL A 342 6.48 2.10 26.07
N PHE A 343 6.52 2.82 24.95
CA PHE A 343 6.36 4.27 24.95
C PHE A 343 4.98 4.70 25.46
N LEU A 344 3.91 4.04 25.02
CA LEU A 344 2.55 4.30 25.50
C LEU A 344 2.41 4.09 27.01
N ALA A 345 3.01 3.03 27.55
CA ALA A 345 2.99 2.72 28.98
C ALA A 345 3.70 3.82 29.79
N ALA A 346 4.87 4.30 29.33
CA ALA A 346 5.56 5.41 29.98
C ALA A 346 4.78 6.72 29.93
N LEU A 347 4.12 7.02 28.80
CA LEU A 347 3.23 8.19 28.72
C LEU A 347 2.12 8.12 29.78
N ARG A 348 1.49 6.95 29.95
CA ARG A 348 0.43 6.77 30.96
C ARG A 348 0.96 6.88 32.39
N GLU A 349 2.16 6.38 32.64
CA GLU A 349 2.80 6.45 33.96
C GLU A 349 3.15 7.89 34.35
N VAL A 350 3.78 8.63 33.44
CA VAL A 350 4.05 10.06 33.61
C VAL A 350 2.77 10.88 33.80
N SER A 351 1.68 10.47 33.14
CA SER A 351 0.37 11.12 33.25
C SER A 351 -0.40 10.72 34.52
N GLN A 352 0.14 9.84 35.37
CA GLN A 352 -0.54 9.25 36.53
C GLN A 352 -1.84 8.52 36.17
N ARG A 353 -1.92 7.97 34.95
CA ARG A 353 -3.11 7.28 34.41
C ARG A 353 -2.95 5.75 34.35
N SER A 354 -1.76 5.20 34.62
CA SER A 354 -1.52 3.75 34.64
C SER A 354 -1.48 3.15 36.05
N GLY A 355 -1.70 1.84 36.12
CA GLY A 355 -1.33 1.05 37.29
C GLY A 355 0.18 0.91 37.43
N ALA A 356 0.67 0.80 38.67
CA ALA A 356 2.08 0.50 38.94
C ALA A 356 2.49 -0.80 38.23
N GLY A 357 3.58 -0.75 37.45
CA GLY A 357 4.16 -1.92 36.78
C GLY A 357 3.73 -2.15 35.32
N GLU A 358 2.86 -1.31 34.73
CA GLU A 358 2.51 -1.41 33.31
C GLU A 358 3.74 -1.23 32.40
N LEU A 359 4.59 -0.24 32.69
CA LEU A 359 5.82 0.00 31.94
C LEU A 359 6.82 -1.16 32.06
N GLU A 360 7.05 -1.66 33.27
CA GLU A 360 7.93 -2.81 33.53
C GLU A 360 7.46 -4.05 32.75
N ALA A 361 6.15 -4.30 32.71
CA ALA A 361 5.57 -5.41 31.97
C ALA A 361 5.75 -5.26 30.45
N ALA A 362 5.58 -4.04 29.92
CA ALA A 362 5.81 -3.75 28.50
C ALA A 362 7.29 -3.93 28.12
N VAL A 363 8.22 -3.43 28.95
CA VAL A 363 9.66 -3.60 28.77
C VAL A 363 10.03 -5.08 28.75
N ALA A 364 9.57 -5.85 29.74
CA ALA A 364 9.84 -7.28 29.81
C ALA A 364 9.26 -8.07 28.62
N LYS A 365 8.12 -7.62 28.07
CA LYS A 365 7.51 -8.22 26.88
C LYS A 365 8.33 -7.94 25.63
N PHE A 366 8.79 -6.70 25.44
CA PHE A 366 9.71 -6.35 24.35
C PHE A 366 11.01 -7.16 24.45
N GLU A 367 11.68 -7.17 25.60
CA GLU A 367 12.97 -7.86 25.79
C GLU A 367 12.86 -9.38 25.58
N ARG A 368 11.69 -9.97 25.83
CA ARG A 368 11.42 -11.37 25.51
C ARG A 368 11.35 -11.59 24.00
N LEU A 369 10.59 -10.79 23.25
CA LEU A 369 10.50 -10.91 21.78
C LEU A 369 11.86 -10.64 21.14
N HIS A 370 12.55 -9.61 21.63
CA HIS A 370 13.90 -9.24 21.23
C HIS A 370 14.84 -10.45 21.37
N ARG A 371 14.98 -11.03 22.56
CA ARG A 371 15.79 -12.25 22.73
C ARG A 371 15.31 -13.41 21.85
N GLN A 372 14.00 -13.60 21.71
CA GLN A 372 13.43 -14.69 20.90
C GLN A 372 13.83 -14.58 19.41
N ALA A 373 13.95 -13.37 18.86
CA ALA A 373 14.38 -13.16 17.48
C ALA A 373 15.88 -13.45 17.27
N LYS A 374 16.73 -13.31 18.30
CA LYS A 374 18.17 -13.61 18.22
C LYS A 374 18.49 -15.06 18.58
N GLU A 375 18.04 -15.47 19.76
CA GLU A 375 18.41 -16.73 20.43
C GLU A 375 17.43 -17.87 20.14
N GLY A 376 16.32 -17.60 19.42
CA GLY A 376 15.24 -18.55 19.22
C GLY A 376 14.36 -18.70 20.48
N GLY A 377 13.59 -19.78 20.53
CA GLY A 377 12.61 -20.04 21.59
C GLY A 377 11.17 -19.81 21.14
N GLY A 378 10.21 -20.29 21.92
CA GLY A 378 8.79 -20.27 21.53
C GLY A 378 8.49 -21.02 20.23
N GLY A 379 9.31 -22.02 19.89
CA GLY A 379 9.24 -22.76 18.63
C GLY A 379 10.13 -22.21 17.50
N LEU A 380 10.83 -21.09 17.71
CA LEU A 380 11.82 -20.57 16.77
C LEU A 380 13.18 -21.22 16.97
N GLU A 381 13.84 -21.53 15.86
CA GLU A 381 15.26 -21.87 15.85
C GLU A 381 16.12 -20.60 16.07
N PRO A 382 17.28 -20.73 16.75
CA PRO A 382 18.22 -19.62 16.88
C PRO A 382 18.75 -19.17 15.51
N VAL A 383 19.09 -17.89 15.37
CA VAL A 383 19.74 -17.40 14.15
C VAL A 383 21.05 -18.16 13.92
N PRO A 384 21.29 -18.73 12.73
CA PRO A 384 22.55 -19.43 12.46
C PRO A 384 23.75 -18.51 12.62
N VAL A 385 24.81 -19.00 13.25
CA VAL A 385 26.07 -18.25 13.47
C VAL A 385 26.70 -17.77 12.16
N ALA A 386 26.36 -18.38 11.03
CA ALA A 386 26.80 -17.96 9.69
C ALA A 386 26.20 -16.62 9.23
N ARG A 387 25.01 -16.23 9.73
CA ARG A 387 24.30 -14.98 9.40
C ARG A 387 24.89 -13.78 10.14
N LYS A 388 26.11 -13.41 9.79
CA LYS A 388 26.82 -12.25 10.37
C LYS A 388 26.08 -10.93 10.10
N ASP A 389 25.43 -10.82 8.96
CA ASP A 389 24.55 -9.71 8.58
C ASP A 389 23.46 -9.45 9.63
N ILE A 390 22.78 -10.52 10.07
CA ILE A 390 21.76 -10.43 11.13
C ILE A 390 22.41 -10.07 12.47
N SER A 391 23.54 -10.68 12.82
CA SER A 391 24.22 -10.37 14.09
C SER A 391 24.65 -8.90 14.18
N GLU A 392 25.24 -8.36 13.12
CA GLU A 392 25.68 -6.96 13.06
C GLU A 392 24.50 -5.98 13.10
N GLN A 393 23.40 -6.29 12.41
CA GLN A 393 22.16 -5.51 12.52
C GLN A 393 21.59 -5.60 13.93
N TRP A 394 21.65 -6.76 14.57
CA TRP A 394 21.13 -6.96 15.91
C TRP A 394 21.89 -6.14 16.95
N ASP A 395 23.21 -6.00 16.82
CA ASP A 395 24.00 -5.13 17.70
C ASP A 395 23.58 -3.65 17.60
N ARG A 396 23.10 -3.21 16.41
CA ARG A 396 22.50 -1.88 16.24
C ARG A 396 21.14 -1.76 16.93
N VAL A 397 20.30 -2.81 16.82
CA VAL A 397 19.02 -2.86 17.55
C VAL A 397 19.25 -2.84 19.06
N ASP A 398 20.23 -3.60 19.57
CA ASP A 398 20.61 -3.62 21.00
C ASP A 398 20.98 -2.21 21.48
N GLN A 399 21.84 -1.50 20.74
CA GLN A 399 22.22 -0.11 21.07
C GLN A 399 21.04 0.86 21.03
N ALA A 400 20.19 0.77 20.01
CA ALA A 400 19.01 1.63 19.88
C ALA A 400 17.98 1.34 20.99
N TRP A 401 17.81 0.07 21.37
CA TRP A 401 16.93 -0.35 22.46
C TRP A 401 17.45 0.17 23.80
N ASP A 402 18.73 0.02 24.11
CA ASP A 402 19.31 0.52 25.36
C ASP A 402 19.11 2.03 25.49
N ALA A 403 19.36 2.79 24.40
CA ALA A 403 19.11 4.23 24.36
C ALA A 403 17.64 4.57 24.61
N PHE A 404 16.71 3.92 23.92
CA PHE A 404 15.28 4.14 24.08
C PHE A 404 14.78 3.76 25.49
N ARG A 405 15.16 2.58 26.00
CA ARG A 405 14.81 2.09 27.34
C ARG A 405 15.28 3.07 28.41
N ASP A 406 16.51 3.55 28.32
CA ASP A 406 17.05 4.51 29.27
C ASP A 406 16.29 5.84 29.24
N GLN A 407 15.89 6.33 28.06
CA GLN A 407 15.04 7.53 27.97
C GLN A 407 13.67 7.30 28.63
N VAL A 408 13.03 6.16 28.35
CA VAL A 408 11.68 5.85 28.84
C VAL A 408 11.64 5.63 30.36
N LEU A 409 12.59 4.89 30.92
CA LEU A 409 12.64 4.61 32.37
C LEU A 409 13.00 5.84 33.20
N ASN A 410 13.74 6.79 32.63
CA ASN A 410 14.12 8.03 33.30
C ASN A 410 13.29 9.24 32.85
N ALA A 411 12.28 9.04 32.00
CA ALA A 411 11.51 10.14 31.41
C ALA A 411 10.75 10.89 32.49
N ALA A 412 11.13 12.15 32.71
CA ALA A 412 10.21 13.13 33.25
C ALA A 412 9.25 13.58 32.15
N SER A 413 8.14 14.22 32.53
CA SER A 413 7.18 14.75 31.56
C SER A 413 7.83 15.62 30.48
N GLU A 414 8.86 16.40 30.82
CA GLU A 414 9.58 17.33 29.94
C GLU A 414 10.51 16.65 28.92
N ASP A 415 10.88 15.38 29.15
CA ASP A 415 11.84 14.65 28.31
C ASP A 415 11.17 13.64 27.35
N LEU A 416 9.84 13.56 27.33
CA LEU A 416 9.10 12.58 26.51
C LEU A 416 9.39 12.67 25.01
N TRP A 417 9.78 13.84 24.49
CA TRP A 417 10.17 14.00 23.09
C TRP A 417 11.49 13.28 22.75
N ARG A 418 12.42 13.14 23.70
CA ARG A 418 13.65 12.36 23.50
C ARG A 418 13.36 10.87 23.45
N ALA A 419 12.43 10.42 24.29
CA ALA A 419 11.94 9.05 24.24
C ALA A 419 11.26 8.76 22.89
N GLU A 420 10.46 9.69 22.36
CA GLU A 420 9.89 9.57 21.01
C GLU A 420 10.96 9.52 19.91
N GLU A 421 11.96 10.40 19.94
CA GLU A 421 13.05 10.40 18.96
C GLU A 421 13.86 9.10 19.00
N SER A 422 14.19 8.60 20.19
CA SER A 422 14.89 7.32 20.35
C SER A 422 14.02 6.11 19.96
N LEU A 423 12.70 6.18 20.11
CA LEU A 423 11.76 5.19 19.57
C LEU A 423 11.86 5.13 18.04
N GLU A 424 11.91 6.29 17.35
CA GLU A 424 12.06 6.30 15.89
C GLU A 424 13.37 5.66 15.43
N GLY A 425 14.47 5.91 16.16
CA GLY A 425 15.75 5.25 15.93
C GLY A 425 15.64 3.72 16.06
N LEU A 426 15.02 3.24 17.13
CA LEU A 426 14.80 1.80 17.34
C LEU A 426 13.90 1.18 16.26
N LEU A 427 12.81 1.85 15.89
CA LEU A 427 11.89 1.38 14.86
C LEU A 427 12.57 1.29 13.48
N ALA A 428 13.48 2.22 13.17
CA ALA A 428 14.27 2.17 11.94
C ALA A 428 15.19 0.94 11.90
N GLU A 429 15.91 0.65 12.99
CA GLU A 429 16.79 -0.52 13.07
C GLU A 429 16.02 -1.86 13.05
N LEU A 430 14.86 -1.91 13.73
CA LEU A 430 13.97 -3.08 13.65
C LEU A 430 13.40 -3.27 12.25
N SER A 431 12.97 -2.19 11.57
CA SER A 431 12.49 -2.26 10.19
C SER A 431 13.58 -2.75 9.23
N ALA A 432 14.83 -2.29 9.40
CA ALA A 432 15.96 -2.76 8.60
C ALA A 432 16.23 -4.25 8.82
N SER A 433 16.02 -4.73 10.06
CA SER A 433 16.14 -6.15 10.40
C SER A 433 15.14 -7.03 9.65
N VAL A 434 13.90 -6.56 9.44
CA VAL A 434 12.84 -7.37 8.78
C VAL A 434 13.29 -7.89 7.40
N SER A 435 13.96 -7.07 6.60
CA SER A 435 14.47 -7.47 5.27
C SER A 435 15.60 -8.52 5.33
N LEU A 436 16.38 -8.56 6.41
CA LEU A 436 17.41 -9.60 6.61
C LEU A 436 16.78 -10.90 7.09
N TYR A 437 15.82 -10.81 8.02
CA TYR A 437 15.11 -11.95 8.58
C TYR A 437 14.14 -12.61 7.59
N SER A 438 13.74 -11.91 6.52
CA SER A 438 12.91 -12.50 5.46
C SER A 438 13.68 -13.39 4.48
N GLN A 439 15.02 -13.32 4.49
CA GLN A 439 15.87 -14.15 3.63
C GLN A 439 16.03 -15.53 4.25
N GLU A 440 15.88 -16.57 3.42
CA GLU A 440 16.16 -17.95 3.82
C GLU A 440 17.59 -18.06 4.35
N ASP A 441 17.78 -18.86 5.39
CA ASP A 441 19.13 -19.15 5.85
C ASP A 441 19.84 -20.01 4.81
N GLU A 442 21.06 -19.63 4.45
CA GLU A 442 21.90 -20.48 3.63
C GLU A 442 22.06 -21.83 4.34
N GLU A 443 21.68 -22.91 3.66
CA GLU A 443 21.95 -24.25 4.16
C GLU A 443 23.44 -24.33 4.46
N GLN A 444 23.78 -24.51 5.74
CA GLN A 444 25.15 -24.85 6.09
C GLN A 444 25.43 -26.15 5.36
N VAL A 445 26.22 -26.07 4.29
CA VAL A 445 26.70 -27.25 3.55
C VAL A 445 27.30 -28.14 4.61
N ALA A 446 26.56 -29.20 4.97
CA ALA A 446 26.90 -30.05 6.10
C ALA A 446 28.35 -30.45 5.88
N GLY A 447 29.25 -29.94 6.73
CA GLY A 447 30.68 -30.00 6.50
C GLY A 447 31.01 -31.43 6.12
N PHE A 448 31.53 -31.62 4.89
CA PHE A 448 31.68 -32.95 4.29
C PHE A 448 32.32 -33.87 5.35
N PRO A 449 31.66 -34.98 5.74
CA PRO A 449 31.97 -35.71 6.98
C PRO A 449 33.36 -36.36 7.02
N TYR A 450 34.22 -36.12 6.02
CA TYR A 450 35.56 -36.70 5.89
C TYR A 450 36.71 -35.70 6.09
N THR A 451 36.45 -34.46 6.51
CA THR A 451 37.53 -33.55 6.90
C THR A 451 37.68 -33.47 8.42
N THR A 452 37.81 -34.62 9.09
CA THR A 452 38.49 -34.65 10.38
C THR A 452 39.95 -34.23 10.14
N PRO A 453 40.41 -33.08 10.66
CA PRO A 453 41.81 -32.68 10.53
C PRO A 453 42.63 -33.59 11.46
N GLY A 454 43.04 -34.75 10.97
CA GLY A 454 43.78 -35.72 11.78
C GLY A 454 43.99 -37.11 11.19
N GLU A 455 43.21 -37.53 10.19
CA GLU A 455 43.43 -38.82 9.53
C GLU A 455 44.15 -38.62 8.19
N ASN A 456 45.40 -39.07 8.14
CA ASN A 456 46.22 -39.10 6.93
C ASN A 456 45.49 -39.84 5.80
N CYS A 457 44.89 -39.10 4.87
CA CYS A 457 44.40 -39.60 3.60
C CYS A 457 45.59 -40.01 2.70
N THR A 458 46.18 -41.17 2.96
CA THR A 458 47.22 -41.78 2.11
C THR A 458 46.73 -42.87 1.16
N PHE A 459 45.41 -43.17 1.07
CA PHE A 459 45.01 -44.48 0.53
C PHE A 459 44.17 -44.58 -0.74
N TRP A 460 43.68 -43.51 -1.38
CA TRP A 460 42.86 -43.68 -2.60
C TRP A 460 43.19 -42.68 -3.71
N CYS A 461 44.25 -42.99 -4.47
CA CYS A 461 44.56 -42.36 -5.77
C CYS A 461 45.10 -43.37 -6.80
N TYR A 462 44.54 -44.59 -6.85
CA TYR A 462 44.83 -45.53 -7.94
C TYR A 462 43.54 -46.11 -8.53
N ALA A 463 43.48 -46.09 -9.88
CA ALA A 463 42.38 -46.47 -10.78
C ALA A 463 41.26 -45.41 -10.86
N VAL A 464 40.99 -44.77 -12.00
CA VAL A 464 40.63 -45.39 -13.29
C VAL A 464 41.20 -44.59 -14.48
N ARG A 465 42.01 -45.27 -15.30
CA ARG A 465 42.13 -45.05 -16.75
C ARG A 465 41.59 -46.32 -17.41
N VAL A 466 40.48 -46.22 -18.14
CA VAL A 466 40.17 -47.06 -19.32
C VAL A 466 39.55 -46.13 -20.34
#